data_AF-A0A8H3E449-F1
#
_entry.id   AF-A0A8H3E449-F1
#
_cell.length_a   1.000
_cell.length_b   1.000
_cell.length_c   1.000
_cell.angle_alpha   90.00
_cell.angle_beta   90.00
_cell.angle_gamma   90.00
#
_symmetry.space_group_name_H-M   'P 1'
#
loop_
_entity.id
_entity.type
_entity.pdbx_description
1 polymer ?
#
loop_
_entity_poly.entity_id
_entity_poly.type
_entity_poly.pdbx_seq_one_letter_code
_entity_poly.pdbx_strand_id
1 'polypeptide(L)' 'MKGSAPAFSEDEKWYLPTREFKVTDEKPHWFYCGQVGHCPAGMVFAVNPPEEGNTFDKFQDMAEQSGNGTKW' A
#
# COMPACT_ATOMS: atom_id res chain seq x y z
N MET A 1 21.03 -7.34 -15.54
CA MET A 1 20.09 -6.21 -15.40
C MET A 1 19.63 -6.19 -13.95
N LYS A 2 20.39 -5.53 -13.08
CA LYS A 2 20.03 -5.32 -11.68
C LYS A 2 19.27 -4.00 -11.65
N GLY A 3 17.95 -4.05 -11.59
CA GLY A 3 17.14 -2.87 -11.34
C GLY A 3 17.40 -2.43 -9.91
N SER A 4 18.29 -1.47 -9.71
CA SER A 4 18.32 -0.70 -8.48
C SER A 4 16.96 -0.03 -8.35
N ALA A 5 16.20 -0.40 -7.32
CA ALA A 5 15.18 0.49 -6.78
C ALA A 5 15.84 1.86 -6.55
N PRO A 6 15.17 2.98 -6.84
CA PRO A 6 15.72 4.28 -6.48
C PRO A 6 15.86 4.29 -4.96
N ALA A 7 17.10 4.32 -4.49
CA ALA A 7 17.37 4.74 -3.13
C ALA A 7 16.85 6.18 -3.04
N PHE A 8 15.82 6.40 -2.24
CA PHE A 8 15.36 7.73 -1.85
C PHE A 8 16.57 8.46 -1.24
N SER A 9 17.19 9.35 -1.99
CA SER A 9 18.22 10.25 -1.47
C SER A 9 17.54 11.33 -0.64
N GLU A 10 18.02 11.57 0.57
CA GLU A 10 17.46 12.51 1.55
C GLU A 10 17.49 13.98 1.08
N ASP A 11 18.20 14.25 -0.03
CA ASP A 11 18.50 15.59 -0.55
C ASP A 11 17.46 16.12 -1.55
N GLU A 12 16.55 15.28 -2.04
CA GLU A 12 15.44 15.71 -2.89
C GLU A 12 14.12 15.63 -2.13
N LYS A 13 13.70 16.76 -1.56
CA LYS A 13 12.41 16.93 -0.88
C LYS A 13 11.25 16.85 -1.88
N TRP A 14 11.00 15.65 -2.39
CA TRP A 14 9.76 15.29 -3.07
C TRP A 14 8.64 15.27 -2.04
N TYR A 15 7.60 16.07 -2.27
CA TYR A 15 6.46 16.21 -1.37
C TYR A 15 5.59 14.95 -1.45
N LEU A 16 6.03 13.87 -0.81
CA LEU A 16 5.19 12.70 -0.61
C LEU A 16 4.04 13.09 0.31
N PRO A 17 2.78 12.73 -0.03
CA PRO A 17 1.65 13.04 0.81
C PRO A 17 1.74 12.25 2.12
N THR A 18 1.86 12.96 3.25
CA THR A 18 1.74 12.36 4.59
C THR A 18 0.27 12.37 5.02
N ARG A 19 -0.18 11.27 5.63
CA ARG A 19 -1.48 11.15 6.28
C ARG A 19 -1.28 10.66 7.72
N GLU A 20 -1.94 11.31 8.67
CA GLU A 20 -1.97 10.88 10.06
C GLU A 20 -3.27 10.12 10.32
N PHE A 21 -3.15 8.95 10.94
CA PHE A 21 -4.27 8.16 11.40
C PHE A 21 -4.07 7.82 12.87
N LYS A 22 -5.04 8.21 13.72
CA LYS A 22 -5.02 7.86 15.14
C LYS A 22 -5.73 6.52 15.33
N VAL A 23 -4.98 5.53 15.79
CA VAL A 23 -5.53 4.23 16.18
C VAL A 23 -6.24 4.38 17.53
N THR A 24 -7.54 4.06 17.58
CA THR A 24 -8.36 4.20 18.80
C THR A 24 -8.92 2.87 19.33
N ASP A 25 -8.75 1.79 18.58
CA ASP A 25 -9.16 0.44 18.96
C ASP A 25 -8.22 -0.62 18.36
N GLU A 26 -8.42 -1.88 18.77
CA GLU A 26 -7.60 -3.02 18.32
C GLU A 26 -8.13 -3.68 17.04
N LYS A 27 -9.15 -3.12 16.39
CA LYS A 27 -9.74 -3.74 15.20
C LYS A 27 -8.79 -3.60 13.99
N PRO A 28 -8.94 -4.49 12.98
CA PRO A 28 -8.23 -4.33 11.73
C PRO A 28 -8.64 -3.04 11.02
N HIS A 29 -7.65 -2.25 10.60
CA HIS A 29 -7.83 -1.08 9.76
C HIS A 29 -7.05 -1.27 8.46
N TRP A 30 -7.69 -0.97 7.33
CA TRP A 30 -7.15 -1.23 5.99
C TRP A 30 -7.07 0.06 5.19
N PHE A 31 -5.94 0.30 4.54
CA PHE A 31 -5.69 1.51 3.76
C PHE A 31 -5.09 1.14 2.40
N TYR A 32 -5.35 1.96 1.38
CA TYR A 32 -4.76 1.80 0.07
C TYR A 32 -4.25 3.14 -0.45
N CYS A 33 -3.26 3.10 -1.35
CA CYS A 33 -2.83 4.30 -2.05
C CYS A 33 -3.75 4.58 -3.24
N GLY A 34 -4.47 5.71 -3.20
CA GLY A 34 -5.35 6.14 -4.29
C GLY A 34 -4.63 6.78 -5.49
N GLN A 35 -3.29 6.79 -5.51
CA GLN A 35 -2.54 7.24 -6.68
C GLN A 35 -2.74 6.25 -7.84
N VAL A 36 -2.83 6.80 -9.04
CA VAL A 36 -3.09 6.05 -10.26
C VAL A 36 -2.03 4.95 -10.42
N GLY A 37 -2.49 3.69 -10.46
CA GLY A 37 -1.63 2.52 -10.60
C GLY A 37 -0.97 1.99 -9.32
N HIS A 38 -1.06 2.69 -8.18
CA HIS A 38 -0.37 2.26 -6.96
C HIS A 38 -1.09 1.13 -6.23
N CYS A 39 -2.40 1.24 -6.01
CA CYS A 39 -3.19 0.16 -5.42
C CYS A 39 -3.17 -1.12 -6.29
N PRO A 40 -3.37 -1.04 -7.62
CA PRO A 40 -3.13 -2.16 -8.55
C PRO A 40 -1.70 -2.73 -8.55
N ALA A 41 -0.71 -1.98 -8.09
CA ALA A 41 0.66 -2.44 -7.91
C ALA A 41 0.93 -3.01 -6.51
N GLY A 42 -0.11 -3.22 -5.70
CA GLY A 42 -0.01 -3.81 -4.36
C GLY A 42 0.27 -2.81 -3.23
N MET A 43 0.13 -1.49 -3.48
CA MET A 43 0.40 -0.46 -2.47
C MET A 43 -0.77 -0.29 -1.48
N VAL A 44 -0.81 -1.19 -0.51
CA VAL A 44 -1.75 -1.22 0.62
C VAL A 44 -1.05 -1.20 1.98
N PHE A 45 -1.79 -0.84 3.02
CA PHE A 45 -1.31 -0.78 4.40
C PHE A 45 -2.38 -1.34 5.34
N ALA A 46 -1.97 -1.87 6.49
CA ALA A 46 -2.89 -2.31 7.52
C ALA A 46 -2.37 -2.00 8.93
N VAL A 47 -3.31 -1.81 9.86
CA VAL A 47 -3.05 -1.79 11.31
C VAL A 47 -3.88 -2.91 11.93
N ASN A 48 -3.25 -3.72 12.79
CA ASN A 48 -3.84 -4.89 13.44
C ASN A 48 -4.54 -5.88 12.47
N PRO A 49 -3.93 -6.28 11.34
CA PRO A 49 -4.51 -7.33 10.50
C PRO A 49 -4.53 -8.66 11.27
N PRO A 50 -5.56 -9.50 11.10
CA PRO A 50 -5.58 -10.82 11.72
C PRO A 50 -4.61 -11.76 10.99
N GLU A 51 -4.11 -12.77 11.72
CA GLU A 51 -3.22 -13.80 11.16
C GLU A 51 -3.97 -14.81 10.27
N GLU A 52 -5.29 -14.93 10.47
CA GLU A 52 -6.16 -15.83 9.73
C GLU A 52 -7.41 -15.11 9.20
N GLY A 53 -8.12 -15.73 8.25
CA GLY A 53 -9.32 -15.13 7.67
C GLY A 53 -8.98 -14.03 6.67
N ASN A 54 -9.27 -12.77 7.00
CA ASN A 54 -9.00 -11.61 6.14
C ASN A 54 -7.62 -11.04 6.45
N THR A 55 -6.57 -11.74 6.02
CA THR A 55 -5.17 -11.41 6.28
C THR A 55 -4.67 -10.25 5.43
N PHE A 56 -3.51 -9.70 5.79
CA PHE A 56 -2.84 -8.67 4.97
C PHE A 56 -2.52 -9.16 3.56
N ASP A 57 -1.97 -10.37 3.43
CA ASP A 57 -1.62 -10.95 2.13
C ASP A 57 -2.84 -11.02 1.20
N LYS A 58 -4.00 -11.43 1.72
CA LYS A 58 -5.25 -11.43 0.93
C LYS A 58 -5.69 -10.02 0.52
N PHE A 59 -5.46 -9.02 1.36
CA PHE A 59 -5.78 -7.63 1.02
C PHE A 59 -4.85 -7.11 -0.08
N GLN A 60 -3.55 -7.44 -0.03
CA GLN A 60 -2.60 -7.12 -1.10
C GLN A 60 -2.94 -7.84 -2.40
N ASP A 61 -3.24 -9.14 -2.35
CA ASP A 61 -3.66 -9.92 -3.52
C ASP A 61 -4.90 -9.31 -4.20
N MET A 62 -5.88 -8.86 -3.40
CA MET A 62 -7.07 -8.18 -3.93
C MET A 62 -6.73 -6.81 -4.55
N ALA A 63 -5.77 -6.08 -3.98
CA ALA A 63 -5.32 -4.80 -4.51
C ALA A 63 -4.71 -4.99 -5.91
N GLU A 64 -3.83 -5.97 -6.07
CA GLU A 64 -3.22 -6.31 -7.37
C GLU A 64 -4.26 -6.74 -8.41
N GLN A 65 -5.27 -7.52 -7.98
CA GLN A 65 -6.38 -7.93 -8.84
C GLN A 65 -7.32 -6.78 -9.24
N SER A 66 -7.34 -5.67 -8.48
CA SER A 66 -8.17 -4.50 -8.81
C SER A 66 -7.74 -3.80 -10.10
N GLY A 67 -6.52 -4.09 -10.59
CA GLY A 67 -5.94 -3.54 -11.81
C GLY A 67 -6.42 -4.16 -13.12
N ASN A 68 -7.33 -5.14 -13.10
CA ASN A 68 -7.68 -6.01 -14.25
C ASN A 68 -8.35 -5.32 -15.47
N GLY A 69 -8.25 -4.01 -15.60
CA GLY A 69 -8.63 -3.23 -16.79
C GLY A 69 -7.69 -2.06 -17.14
N THR A 70 -6.67 -1.78 -16.33
CA THR A 70 -5.69 -0.71 -16.55
C THR A 70 -4.30 -1.31 -16.51
N LYS A 71 -3.90 -1.88 -17.64
CA LYS A 71 -2.50 -2.17 -17.92
C LYS A 71 -1.78 -0.83 -18.07
N TRP A 72 -0.93 -0.48 -17.12
CA TRP A 72 -0.01 0.66 -17.21
C TRP A 72 1.16 0.35 -18.12
#